data_AF-A0A7K2E3Z9-F1
#
_entry.id   AF-A0A7K2E3Z9-F1
#
_cell.length_a   1.000
_cell.length_b   1.000
_cell.length_c   1.000
_cell.angle_alpha   90.00
_cell.angle_beta   90.00
_cell.angle_gamma   90.00
#
_symmetry.space_group_name_H-M   'P 1'
#
loop_
_entity.id
_entity.type
_entity.pdbx_description
1 polymer ?
#
loop_
_entity_poly.entity_id
_entity_poly.type
_entity_poly.pdbx_seq_one_letter_code
_entity_poly.pdbx_strand_id
1 'polypeptide(L)'
;MIVDDELGPALGDDGVEGEPLEIVAAARRLAQVWEDAAQWTLYCRSVRVDPTVQRAAELLSNISSNMLDEIWSFGHSFIPRLEEAIETHADDDADIVIVQMALTLTADLDEFNEEISRLGRDLT
;
A
#
# COMPACT_ATOMS: atom_id res chain seq x y z
N MET A 1 -8.55 -1.90 0.55
CA MET A 1 -9.86 -1.47 1.09
C MET A 1 -9.72 -0.36 2.15
N ILE A 2 -8.74 -0.38 3.07
CA ILE A 2 -8.61 0.70 4.09
C ILE A 2 -8.16 2.05 3.50
N VAL A 3 -7.41 2.04 2.38
CA VAL A 3 -6.83 3.26 1.80
C VAL A 3 -7.83 4.05 0.95
N ASP A 4 -8.79 3.37 0.29
CA ASP A 4 -9.85 4.02 -0.50
C ASP A 4 -10.80 4.85 0.38
N ASP A 5 -11.14 4.35 1.57
CA ASP A 5 -12.10 5.00 2.48
C ASP A 5 -11.56 6.31 3.10
N GLU A 6 -10.24 6.53 3.11
CA GLU A 6 -9.62 7.72 3.70
C GLU A 6 -9.06 8.72 2.66
N LEU A 7 -8.70 8.25 1.45
CA LEU A 7 -8.25 9.14 0.36
C LEU A 7 -9.39 9.87 -0.32
N GLY A 8 -10.57 9.24 -0.45
CA GLY A 8 -11.74 9.84 -1.09
C GLY A 8 -12.19 11.16 -0.43
N PRO A 9 -12.36 11.23 0.90
CA PRO A 9 -12.68 12.48 1.59
C PRO A 9 -11.55 13.52 1.47
N ALA A 10 -10.29 13.06 1.61
CA ALA A 10 -9.13 13.94 1.67
C ALA A 10 -8.83 14.70 0.39
N LEU A 11 -9.17 14.10 -0.76
CA LEU A 11 -9.00 14.73 -2.06
C LEU A 11 -10.19 15.61 -2.46
N GLY A 12 -11.27 15.59 -1.69
CA GLY A 12 -12.55 16.22 -2.03
C GLY A 12 -13.34 15.43 -3.07
N ASP A 13 -14.63 15.73 -3.18
CA ASP A 13 -15.45 15.24 -4.30
C ASP A 13 -14.95 15.84 -5.63
N ASP A 14 -15.25 15.19 -6.76
CA ASP A 14 -14.88 15.67 -8.10
C ASP A 14 -15.24 17.17 -8.29
N GLY A 15 -14.23 18.02 -8.46
CA GLY A 15 -14.40 19.47 -8.65
C GLY A 15 -14.48 20.32 -7.38
N VAL A 16 -14.26 19.71 -6.21
CA VAL A 16 -14.08 20.40 -4.94
C VAL A 16 -12.60 20.39 -4.58
N GLU A 17 -12.07 21.54 -4.12
CA GLU A 17 -10.69 21.62 -3.64
C GLU A 17 -10.52 20.69 -2.43
N GLY A 18 -9.61 19.72 -2.54
CA GLY A 18 -9.25 18.84 -1.44
C GLY A 18 -8.63 19.61 -0.27
N GLU A 19 -8.86 19.15 0.96
CA GLU A 19 -8.39 19.85 2.14
C GLU A 19 -6.92 19.47 2.44
N PRO A 20 -5.99 20.45 2.53
CA PRO A 20 -4.56 20.14 2.67
C PRO A 20 -4.17 19.32 3.91
N LEU A 21 -4.84 19.50 5.04
CA LEU A 21 -4.61 18.72 6.27
C LEU A 21 -5.09 17.27 6.11
N GLU A 22 -6.17 17.03 5.37
CA GLU A 22 -6.69 15.70 5.07
C GLU A 22 -5.73 14.95 4.12
N ILE A 23 -5.17 15.62 3.11
CA ILE A 23 -4.12 15.05 2.24
C ILE A 23 -2.90 14.65 3.08
N VAL A 24 -2.46 15.52 3.99
CA VAL A 24 -1.35 15.24 4.91
C VAL A 24 -1.70 14.07 5.85
N ALA A 25 -2.95 13.97 6.31
CA ALA A 25 -3.41 12.86 7.15
C ALA A 25 -3.37 11.52 6.40
N ALA A 26 -3.85 11.48 5.15
CA ALA A 26 -3.78 10.31 4.29
C ALA A 26 -2.32 9.88 4.01
N ALA A 27 -1.44 10.84 3.74
CA ALA A 27 -0.01 10.57 3.54
C ALA A 27 0.65 9.99 4.81
N ARG A 28 0.32 10.53 5.99
CA ARG A 28 0.80 9.99 7.28
C ARG A 28 0.27 8.58 7.53
N ARG A 29 -0.98 8.30 7.17
CA ARG A 29 -1.55 6.97 7.31
C ARG A 29 -0.82 5.96 6.43
N LEU A 30 -0.56 6.31 5.17
CA LEU A 30 0.23 5.50 4.24
C LEU A 30 1.64 5.23 4.79
N ALA A 31 2.29 6.25 5.34
CA ALA A 31 3.60 6.08 5.98
C ALA A 31 3.55 5.10 7.16
N GLN A 32 2.52 5.19 8.02
CA GLN A 32 2.34 4.24 9.12
C GLN A 32 2.14 2.80 8.62
N VAL A 33 1.30 2.60 7.59
CA VAL A 33 1.10 1.27 7.00
C VAL A 33 2.40 0.72 6.43
N TRP A 34 3.21 1.56 5.80
CA TRP A 34 4.54 1.18 5.31
C TRP A 34 5.48 0.79 6.46
N GLU A 35 5.53 1.56 7.54
CA GLU A 35 6.35 1.24 8.72
C GLU A 35 5.94 -0.09 9.36
N ASP A 36 4.63 -0.31 9.54
CA ASP A 36 4.09 -1.54 10.11
C ASP A 36 4.47 -2.75 9.22
N ALA A 37 4.34 -2.60 7.89
CA ALA A 37 4.74 -3.62 6.92
C ALA A 37 6.25 -3.92 6.97
N ALA A 38 7.08 -2.89 7.15
CA ALA A 38 8.53 -3.03 7.24
C ALA A 38 8.91 -3.78 8.52
N GLN A 39 8.26 -3.44 9.62
CA GLN A 39 8.46 -4.11 10.90
C GLN A 39 8.04 -5.58 10.84
N TRP A 40 6.89 -5.89 10.25
CA TRP A 40 6.43 -7.26 10.03
C TRP A 40 7.39 -8.08 9.18
N THR A 41 7.90 -7.49 8.09
CA THR A 41 8.90 -8.11 7.22
C THR A 41 10.17 -8.46 8.01
N LEU A 42 10.66 -7.52 8.83
CA LEU A 42 11.83 -7.74 9.68
C LEU A 42 11.59 -8.85 10.72
N TYR A 43 10.42 -8.87 11.36
CA TYR A 43 10.07 -9.94 12.31
C TYR A 43 10.03 -11.30 11.63
N CYS A 44 9.35 -11.44 10.50
CA CYS A 44 9.24 -12.72 9.80
C CYS A 44 10.61 -13.27 9.39
N ARG A 45 11.55 -12.39 9.00
CA ARG A 45 12.92 -12.79 8.63
C ARG A 45 13.84 -13.08 9.81
N SER A 46 13.59 -12.47 10.97
CA SER A 46 14.50 -12.55 12.13
C SER A 46 14.07 -13.59 13.16
N VAL A 47 12.79 -13.95 13.18
CA VAL A 47 12.29 -14.90 14.17
C VAL A 47 12.77 -16.31 13.82
N ARG A 48 13.39 -16.98 14.81
CA ARG A 48 13.71 -18.40 14.68
C ARG A 48 12.44 -19.19 14.94
N VAL A 49 11.80 -19.63 13.87
CA VAL A 49 10.67 -20.54 13.95
C VAL A 49 11.11 -22.00 13.91
N ASP A 50 10.21 -22.88 14.34
CA ASP A 50 10.35 -24.31 14.14
C ASP A 50 10.51 -24.61 12.63
N PRO A 51 11.41 -25.54 12.23
CA PRO A 51 11.59 -25.92 10.83
C PRO A 51 10.28 -26.27 10.11
N THR A 52 9.30 -26.82 10.82
CA THR A 52 7.99 -27.18 10.27
C THR A 52 7.21 -25.98 9.78
N VAL A 53 7.34 -24.79 10.39
CA VAL A 53 6.62 -23.56 10.01
C VAL A 53 7.50 -22.53 9.31
N GLN A 54 8.77 -22.87 9.04
CA GLN A 54 9.73 -21.99 8.39
C GLN A 54 9.25 -21.50 7.01
N ARG A 55 8.67 -22.39 6.21
CA ARG A 55 8.16 -22.04 4.89
C ARG A 55 7.01 -21.03 4.95
N ALA A 56 6.09 -21.18 5.89
CA ALA A 56 5.01 -20.21 6.09
C ALA A 56 5.54 -18.81 6.47
N ALA A 57 6.59 -18.74 7.31
CA ALA A 57 7.22 -17.48 7.69
C ALA A 57 7.94 -16.81 6.49
N GLU A 58 8.58 -17.59 5.62
CA GLU A 58 9.19 -17.09 4.37
C GLU A 58 8.14 -16.50 3.42
N LEU A 59 7.04 -17.22 3.19
CA LEU A 59 5.94 -16.77 2.32
C LEU A 59 5.29 -15.50 2.84
N LEU A 60 5.04 -15.42 4.15
CA LEU A 60 4.52 -14.22 4.79
C LEU A 60 5.49 -13.02 4.64
N SER A 61 6.80 -13.26 4.78
CA SER A 61 7.81 -12.21 4.55
C SER A 61 7.83 -11.73 3.10
N ASN A 62 7.56 -12.59 2.12
CA ASN A 62 7.54 -12.20 0.72
C ASN A 62 6.33 -11.32 0.41
N ILE A 63 5.15 -11.68 0.93
CA ILE A 63 3.92 -10.86 0.82
C ILE A 63 4.16 -9.47 1.38
N SER A 64 4.75 -9.37 2.58
CA SER A 64 5.02 -8.06 3.20
C SER A 64 6.10 -7.27 2.46
N SER A 65 7.05 -7.94 1.79
CA SER A 65 8.06 -7.28 0.96
C SER A 65 7.47 -6.67 -0.30
N ASN A 66 6.58 -7.40 -0.99
CA ASN A 66 5.90 -6.89 -2.19
C ASN A 66 5.07 -5.65 -1.85
N MET A 67 4.35 -5.68 -0.73
CA MET A 67 3.54 -4.56 -0.25
C MET A 67 4.40 -3.30 0.02
N LEU A 68 5.62 -3.45 0.54
CA LEU A 68 6.54 -2.33 0.74
C LEU A 68 6.96 -1.69 -0.58
N ASP A 69 7.31 -2.51 -1.57
CA ASP A 69 7.76 -2.05 -2.88
C ASP A 69 6.62 -1.32 -3.63
N GLU A 70 5.38 -1.80 -3.50
CA GLU A 70 4.20 -1.19 -4.11
C GLU A 70 3.85 0.16 -3.48
N ILE A 71 3.86 0.26 -2.14
CA ILE A 71 3.63 1.53 -1.45
C ILE A 71 4.74 2.54 -1.77
N TRP A 72 6.00 2.09 -1.79
CA TRP A 72 7.14 2.93 -2.14
C TRP A 72 7.06 3.45 -3.57
N SER A 73 6.75 2.56 -4.52
CA SER A 73 6.58 2.88 -5.94
C SER A 73 5.42 3.85 -6.16
N PHE A 74 4.30 3.65 -5.45
CA PHE A 74 3.16 4.56 -5.49
C PHE A 74 3.56 5.97 -5.07
N GLY A 75 4.22 6.11 -3.92
CA GLY A 75 4.69 7.41 -3.43
C GLY A 75 5.66 8.11 -4.40
N HIS A 76 6.57 7.36 -5.04
CA HIS A 76 7.49 7.91 -6.05
C HIS A 76 6.77 8.35 -7.32
N SER A 77 5.69 7.68 -7.72
CA SER A 77 4.90 8.04 -8.89
C SER A 77 3.93 9.21 -8.64
N PHE A 78 3.68 9.55 -7.38
CA PHE A 78 2.67 10.54 -6.98
C PHE A 78 3.06 11.96 -7.33
N ILE A 79 4.24 12.42 -6.89
CA ILE A 79 4.68 13.81 -7.12
C ILE A 79 4.81 14.14 -8.62
N PRO A 80 5.49 13.32 -9.45
CA PRO A 80 5.62 13.64 -10.88
C PRO A 80 4.29 13.74 -11.61
N ARG A 81 3.30 12.91 -11.24
CA ARG A 81 1.95 12.96 -11.83
C ARG A 81 1.17 14.20 -11.44
N LEU A 82 1.36 14.66 -10.20
CA LEU A 82 0.78 15.91 -9.71
C LEU A 82 1.40 17.11 -10.42
N GLU A 83 2.73 17.12 -10.56
CA GLU A 83 3.45 18.16 -11.31
C GLU A 83 3.00 18.21 -12.78
N GLU A 84 2.91 17.05 -13.46
CA GLU A 84 2.42 16.94 -14.83
C GLU A 84 0.98 17.48 -14.98
N ALA A 85 0.10 17.14 -14.02
CA ALA A 85 -1.28 17.61 -14.02
C ALA A 85 -1.38 19.14 -13.86
N ILE A 86 -0.57 19.72 -12.97
CA ILE A 86 -0.48 21.17 -12.74
C ILE A 86 0.06 21.88 -13.99
N GLU A 87 1.16 21.39 -14.57
CA GLU A 87 1.79 22.01 -15.74
C GLU A 87 0.90 21.98 -16.97
N THR A 88 0.18 20.88 -17.21
CA THR A 88 -0.66 20.70 -18.40
C THR A 88 -1.86 21.64 -18.43
N HIS A 89 -2.32 22.12 -17.26
CA HIS A 89 -3.55 22.93 -17.14
C HIS A 89 -3.29 24.34 -16.58
N ALA A 90 -2.02 24.75 -16.44
CA ALA A 90 -1.67 26.09 -15.97
C ALA A 90 -2.10 27.23 -16.91
N ASP A 91 -2.43 26.91 -18.18
CA ASP A 91 -2.77 27.88 -19.23
C ASP A 91 -4.28 27.99 -19.55
N ASP A 92 -5.14 27.09 -19.07
CA ASP A 92 -6.59 27.11 -19.34
C ASP A 92 -7.37 27.56 -18.08
N ASP A 93 -7.84 28.81 -18.11
CA ASP A 93 -8.46 29.58 -17.01
C ASP A 93 -9.79 29.02 -16.45
N ALA A 94 -10.16 27.76 -16.75
CA ALA A 94 -11.46 27.20 -16.36
C ALA A 94 -11.53 25.69 -16.08
N ASP A 95 -10.48 24.89 -16.31
CA ASP A 95 -10.62 23.44 -16.22
C ASP A 95 -10.13 22.87 -14.87
N ILE A 96 -11.07 22.30 -14.13
CA ILE A 96 -10.79 21.46 -12.96
C ILE A 96 -9.99 20.25 -13.44
N VAL A 97 -8.78 20.08 -12.90
CA VAL A 97 -7.94 18.91 -13.17
C VAL A 97 -8.22 17.82 -12.14
N ILE A 98 -8.78 16.70 -12.60
CA ILE A 98 -9.02 15.53 -11.74
C ILE A 98 -7.84 14.56 -11.93
N VAL A 99 -7.08 14.31 -10.86
CA VAL A 99 -5.98 13.35 -10.84
C VAL A 99 -6.40 12.11 -10.05
N GLN A 100 -6.79 11.05 -10.75
CA GLN A 100 -7.13 9.78 -10.12
C GLN A 100 -5.89 8.90 -9.98
N MET A 101 -5.61 8.47 -8.75
CA MET A 101 -4.52 7.55 -8.44
C MET A 101 -5.04 6.39 -7.61
N ALA A 102 -4.64 5.17 -7.96
CA ALA A 102 -5.00 3.96 -7.25
C ALA A 102 -3.74 3.25 -6.76
N LEU A 103 -3.69 2.96 -5.46
CA LEU A 103 -2.71 2.07 -4.87
C LEU A 103 -3.24 0.64 -4.97
N THR A 104 -2.58 -0.20 -5.77
CA THR A 104 -2.88 -1.63 -5.84
C THR A 104 -1.85 -2.38 -4.99
N LEU A 105 -2.35 -3.17 -4.04
CA LEU A 105 -1.52 -4.08 -3.25
C LEU A 105 -1.70 -5.50 -3.75
N THR A 106 -0.62 -6.15 -4.16
CA THR A 106 -0.65 -7.54 -4.63
C THR A 106 -0.07 -8.49 -3.59
N ALA A 107 -0.81 -9.56 -3.32
CA ALA A 107 -0.38 -10.67 -2.49
C ALA A 107 -0.71 -11.96 -3.22
N ASP A 108 0.32 -12.73 -3.57
CA ASP A 108 0.13 -14.11 -3.98
C ASP A 108 -0.11 -14.94 -2.71
N LEU A 109 -1.38 -15.30 -2.50
CA LEU A 109 -1.82 -16.03 -1.32
C LEU A 109 -1.97 -17.52 -1.58
N ASP A 110 -1.85 -17.98 -2.83
CA ASP A 110 -2.15 -19.38 -3.17
C ASP A 110 -1.14 -20.31 -2.49
N GLU A 111 0.15 -20.03 -2.65
CA GLU A 111 1.21 -20.81 -2.03
C GLU A 111 1.18 -20.70 -0.48
N PHE A 112 0.81 -19.53 0.05
CA PHE A 112 0.65 -19.33 1.48
C PHE A 112 -0.52 -20.16 2.04
N ASN A 113 -1.67 -20.13 1.38
CA ASN A 113 -2.86 -20.87 1.79
C ASN A 113 -2.65 -22.39 1.72
N GLU A 114 -1.94 -22.86 0.71
CA GLU A 114 -1.53 -24.27 0.59
C GLU A 114 -0.65 -24.70 1.76
N GLU A 115 0.33 -23.86 2.12
CA GLU A 115 1.26 -24.14 3.22
C GLU A 115 0.56 -24.14 4.59
N ILE A 116 -0.36 -23.19 4.84
CA ILE A 116 -1.19 -23.20 6.05
C ILE A 116 -2.07 -24.46 6.10
N SER A 117 -2.63 -24.87 4.97
CA SER A 117 -3.44 -26.10 4.87
C SER A 117 -2.63 -27.37 5.10
N ARG A 118 -1.35 -27.39 4.70
CA ARG A 118 -0.40 -28.45 5.04
C ARG A 118 -0.15 -28.48 6.55
N LEU A 119 0.20 -27.34 7.15
CA LEU A 119 0.45 -27.21 8.58
C LEU A 119 -0.75 -27.66 9.43
N GLY A 120 -1.97 -27.28 9.03
CA GLY A 120 -3.20 -27.71 9.72
C GLY A 120 -3.40 -29.22 9.73
N ARG A 121 -2.94 -29.94 8.70
CA ARG A 121 -2.97 -31.41 8.65
C ARG A 121 -1.88 -32.06 9.49
N ASP A 122 -0.69 -31.46 9.52
CA ASP A 122 0.48 -32.04 10.19
C ASP A 122 0.48 -31.79 11.71
N LEU A 123 -0.27 -30.78 12.18
CA LEU A 123 -0.37 -30.38 13.59
C LEU A 123 -1.62 -30.92 14.31
N THR A 124 -2.50 -31.64 13.60
CA THR A 124 -3.69 -32.30 14.15
C THR A 124 -3.45 -33.79 14.34
#